data_AF-A0A822IUH6-F1
#
_entry.id   AF-A0A822IUH6-F1
#
_cell.length_a   1.000
_cell.length_b   1.000
_cell.length_c   1.000
_cell.angle_alpha   90.00
_cell.angle_beta   90.00
_cell.angle_gamma   90.00
#
_symmetry.space_group_name_H-M   'P 1'
#
loop_
_entity.id
_entity.type
_entity.pdbx_description
1 polymer ?
#
loop_
_entity_poly.entity_id
_entity_poly.type
_entity_poly.pdbx_seq_one_letter_code
_entity_poly.pdbx_strand_id
1 'polypeptide(L)'
;MNDYWGIPEKEYEISILQFAKQQLSDSGYCVLSEKVEVCSGAGALTLTAIIKTDRGPVGLYIHDGPRQRKKRGAPIIKVLRLLPEMKKVEDLRKFVITHQDDFHIILAPENMDLRDKAEKELLEIYSTLYDSKIRDLYETDLSSAADVLRVRLRKEFKAYSLSC
;
A
#
# COMPACT_ATOMS: atom_id res chain seq x y z
N MET A 1 -16.70 -16.76 -5.19
CA MET A 1 -16.56 -15.37 -5.67
C MET A 1 -15.17 -14.92 -5.26
N ASN A 2 -14.20 -14.99 -6.19
CA ASN A 2 -12.78 -14.74 -5.96
C ASN A 2 -12.55 -13.28 -5.60
N ASP A 3 -11.84 -13.05 -4.51
CA ASP A 3 -11.24 -11.76 -4.25
C ASP A 3 -10.28 -11.48 -5.40
N TYR A 4 -10.40 -10.29 -5.99
CA TYR A 4 -9.71 -9.95 -7.23
C TYR A 4 -8.24 -9.65 -6.89
N TRP A 5 -7.40 -10.68 -6.96
CA TRP A 5 -5.94 -10.61 -6.80
C TRP A 5 -5.20 -10.37 -8.13
N GLY A 6 -5.94 -10.10 -9.23
CA GLY A 6 -5.41 -10.03 -10.59
C GLY A 6 -4.55 -8.81 -10.93
N ILE A 7 -3.79 -8.94 -12.02
CA ILE A 7 -3.02 -7.88 -12.68
C ILE A 7 -3.94 -6.67 -12.93
N PRO A 8 -3.58 -5.44 -12.53
CA PRO A 8 -4.44 -4.29 -12.73
C PRO A 8 -4.66 -4.03 -14.22
N GLU A 9 -5.91 -3.75 -14.61
CA GLU A 9 -6.26 -3.35 -15.98
C GLU A 9 -5.50 -2.08 -16.42
N LYS A 10 -5.13 -1.22 -15.46
CA LYS A 10 -4.29 -0.03 -15.65
C LYS A 10 -3.37 0.17 -14.45
N GLU A 11 -2.07 0.31 -14.71
CA GLU A 11 -1.10 0.73 -13.69
C GLU A 11 -1.05 2.26 -13.62
N TYR A 12 -1.17 2.80 -12.42
CA TYR A 12 -0.98 4.22 -12.16
C TYR A 12 0.22 4.38 -11.25
N GLU A 13 1.22 5.11 -11.69
CA GLU A 13 2.34 5.47 -10.83
C GLU A 13 1.87 6.55 -9.85
N ILE A 14 1.49 6.09 -8.66
CA ILE A 14 1.00 6.91 -7.57
C ILE A 14 1.82 6.53 -6.34
N SER A 15 2.25 7.55 -5.60
CA SER A 15 2.92 7.38 -4.33
C SER A 15 1.94 7.79 -3.23
N ILE A 16 1.57 6.84 -2.37
CA ILE A 16 0.57 7.07 -1.32
C ILE A 16 1.27 7.26 0.02
N LEU A 17 2.31 6.47 0.31
CA LEU A 17 3.04 6.58 1.57
C LEU A 17 3.81 7.90 1.70
N GLN A 18 4.08 8.62 0.60
CA GLN A 18 4.64 9.99 0.66
C GLN A 18 3.76 10.96 1.47
N PHE A 19 2.44 10.79 1.47
CA PHE A 19 1.53 11.64 2.24
C PHE A 19 1.52 11.29 3.73
N ALA A 20 1.96 10.08 4.08
CA ALA A 20 2.18 9.64 5.45
C ALA A 20 3.65 9.76 5.90
N LYS A 21 4.51 10.46 5.13
CA LYS A 21 5.97 10.48 5.37
C LYS A 21 6.34 10.89 6.79
N GLN A 22 5.67 11.90 7.35
CA GLN A 22 5.94 12.34 8.73
C GLN A 22 5.56 11.26 9.74
N GLN A 23 4.35 10.70 9.64
CA GLN A 23 3.86 9.65 10.53
C GLN A 23 4.72 8.39 10.46
N LEU A 24 5.14 8.01 9.26
CA LEU A 24 6.08 6.91 9.04
C LEU A 24 7.42 7.20 9.71
N SER A 25 7.97 8.40 9.51
CA SER A 25 9.23 8.81 10.13
C SER A 25 9.17 8.84 11.66
N ASP A 26 8.06 9.35 12.23
CA ASP A 26 7.85 9.41 13.67
C ASP A 26 7.78 8.01 14.30
N SER A 27 7.25 7.03 13.55
CA SER A 27 7.23 5.62 13.91
C SER A 27 8.51 4.85 13.53
N GLY A 28 9.56 5.54 13.05
CA GLY A 28 10.85 4.93 12.72
C GLY A 28 10.91 4.20 11.37
N TYR A 29 9.93 4.43 10.49
CA TYR A 29 9.86 3.87 9.15
C TYR A 29 10.31 4.88 8.09
N CYS A 30 11.04 4.39 7.09
CA CYS A 30 11.40 5.18 5.92
C CYS A 30 11.06 4.43 4.63
N VAL A 31 10.27 5.03 3.75
CA VAL A 31 9.90 4.42 2.46
C VAL A 31 11.09 4.50 1.51
N LEU A 32 11.60 3.35 1.07
CA LEU A 32 12.68 3.27 0.10
C LEU A 32 12.14 3.25 -1.34
N SER A 33 11.07 2.48 -1.57
CA SER A 33 10.36 2.43 -2.84
C SER A 33 8.94 1.92 -2.62
N GLU A 34 8.00 2.33 -3.47
CA GLU A 34 6.63 1.84 -3.44
C GLU A 34 6.07 1.71 -4.86
N LYS A 35 5.08 0.84 -5.00
CA LYS A 35 4.27 0.67 -6.19
C LYS A 35 2.83 0.53 -5.74
N VAL A 36 2.00 1.45 -6.20
CA VAL A 36 0.56 1.47 -5.94
C VAL A 36 -0.18 1.06 -7.21
N GLU A 37 -1.21 0.25 -7.04
CA GLU A 37 -2.04 -0.28 -8.11
C GLU A 37 -3.51 -0.10 -7.73
N VAL A 38 -4.31 0.38 -8.67
CA VAL A 38 -5.75 0.57 -8.47
C VAL A 38 -6.48 -0.18 -9.57
N CYS A 39 -7.19 -1.25 -9.20
CA CYS A 39 -7.93 -2.09 -10.15
C CYS A 39 -9.32 -1.49 -10.43
N SER A 40 -9.54 -1.03 -11.67
CA SER A 40 -10.73 -0.29 -12.11
C SER A 40 -12.05 -1.03 -11.96
N GLY A 41 -12.09 -2.35 -12.10
CA GLY A 41 -13.35 -3.12 -12.02
C GLY A 41 -13.95 -3.24 -10.61
N ALA A 42 -13.13 -3.10 -9.56
CA ALA A 42 -13.56 -3.30 -8.17
C ALA A 42 -13.11 -2.15 -7.24
N GLY A 43 -12.38 -1.19 -7.79
CA GLY A 43 -11.70 -0.11 -7.08
C GLY A 43 -10.63 -0.59 -6.10
N ALA A 44 -10.19 -1.86 -6.14
CA ALA A 44 -9.22 -2.41 -5.19
C ALA A 44 -7.89 -1.65 -5.25
N LEU A 45 -7.40 -1.20 -4.10
CA LEU A 45 -6.10 -0.56 -3.99
C LEU A 45 -5.12 -1.56 -3.40
N THR A 46 -4.07 -1.84 -4.13
CA THR A 46 -2.95 -2.65 -3.67
C THR A 46 -1.71 -1.79 -3.64
N LEU A 47 -0.96 -1.87 -2.54
CA LEU A 47 0.30 -1.17 -2.37
C LEU A 47 1.35 -2.19 -2.00
N THR A 48 2.45 -2.21 -2.75
CA THR A 48 3.68 -2.89 -2.37
C THR A 48 4.74 -1.84 -2.09
N ALA A 49 5.51 -2.01 -1.03
CA ALA A 49 6.60 -1.11 -0.72
C ALA A 49 7.78 -1.85 -0.11
N ILE A 50 8.97 -1.29 -0.27
CA ILE A 50 10.13 -1.61 0.54
C ILE A 50 10.31 -0.46 1.51
N ILE A 51 10.24 -0.75 2.80
CA ILE A 51 10.44 0.22 3.88
C ILE A 51 11.67 -0.18 4.68
N LYS A 52 12.41 0.81 5.17
CA LYS A 52 13.52 0.64 6.10
C LYS A 52 13.03 0.81 7.53
N THR A 53 13.41 -0.12 8.38
CA THR A 53 13.23 -0.09 9.84
C THR A 53 14.60 0.05 10.53
N ASP A 54 14.59 0.11 11.86
CA ASP A 54 15.78 -0.01 12.72
C ASP A 54 16.57 -1.31 12.50
N ARG A 55 15.89 -2.38 12.08
CA ARG A 55 16.46 -3.73 11.88
C ARG A 55 16.84 -4.05 10.45
N GLY A 56 16.45 -3.21 9.49
CA GLY A 56 16.78 -3.38 8.08
C GLY A 56 15.59 -3.15 7.14
N PRO A 57 15.76 -3.45 5.85
CA PRO A 57 14.68 -3.33 4.88
C PRO A 57 13.70 -4.49 4.99
N VAL A 58 12.40 -4.17 4.91
CA VAL A 58 11.30 -5.14 4.87
C VAL A 58 10.35 -4.79 3.73
N GLY A 59 9.66 -5.80 3.24
CA GLY A 59 8.54 -5.63 2.32
C GLY A 59 7.29 -5.25 3.08
N LEU A 60 6.43 -4.50 2.42
CA LEU A 60 5.11 -4.13 2.90
C LEU A 60 4.11 -4.44 1.78
N TYR A 61 3.02 -5.08 2.15
CA TYR A 61 1.88 -5.30 1.29
C TYR A 61 0.62 -4.75 1.97
N ILE A 62 -0.12 -3.91 1.27
CA ILE A 62 -1.43 -3.42 1.69
C ILE A 62 -2.43 -3.76 0.59
N HIS A 63 -3.56 -4.34 0.98
CA HIS A 63 -4.68 -4.58 0.07
C HIS A 63 -6.00 -4.09 0.67
N ASP A 64 -6.60 -3.14 -0.02
CA ASP A 64 -7.86 -2.52 0.30
C ASP A 64 -8.90 -2.89 -0.77
N GLY A 65 -9.39 -4.11 -0.62
CA GLY A 65 -10.30 -4.75 -1.55
C GLY A 65 -11.76 -4.30 -1.42
N PRO A 66 -12.63 -4.73 -2.35
CA PRO A 66 -14.05 -4.37 -2.37
C PRO A 66 -14.83 -4.99 -1.21
N ARG A 67 -14.39 -6.15 -0.71
CA ARG A 67 -14.99 -6.81 0.46
C ARG A 67 -14.72 -6.02 1.73
N GLN A 68 -13.48 -5.55 1.90
CA GLN A 68 -13.05 -4.68 2.98
C GLN A 68 -13.89 -3.40 2.94
N ARG A 69 -14.10 -2.80 1.77
CA ARG A 69 -14.98 -1.63 1.62
C ARG A 69 -16.47 -1.89 1.91
N LYS A 70 -17.08 -2.92 1.32
CA LYS A 70 -18.52 -3.20 1.50
C LYS A 70 -18.91 -3.56 2.94
N LYS A 71 -17.98 -4.14 3.70
CA LYS A 71 -18.20 -4.52 5.11
C LYS A 71 -17.54 -3.57 6.12
N ARG A 72 -16.90 -2.48 5.67
CA ARG A 72 -16.01 -1.65 6.50
C ARG A 72 -14.95 -2.48 7.26
N GLY A 73 -14.48 -3.56 6.64
CA GLY A 73 -13.37 -4.35 7.16
C GLY A 73 -12.06 -3.57 6.99
N ALA A 74 -11.14 -3.76 7.93
CA ALA A 74 -9.79 -3.21 7.83
C ALA A 74 -9.09 -3.71 6.54
N PRO A 75 -8.21 -2.90 5.93
CA PRO A 75 -7.36 -3.36 4.85
C PRO A 75 -6.48 -4.52 5.34
N ILE A 76 -6.06 -5.37 4.41
CA ILE A 76 -5.06 -6.39 4.70
C ILE A 76 -3.70 -5.68 4.69
N ILE A 77 -2.98 -5.74 5.79
CA ILE A 77 -1.60 -5.25 5.89
C ILE A 77 -0.71 -6.42 6.27
N LYS A 78 0.38 -6.57 5.53
CA LYS A 78 1.39 -7.62 5.76
C LYS A 78 2.78 -7.01 5.71
N VAL A 79 3.54 -7.21 6.78
CA VAL A 79 4.98 -6.97 6.80
C VAL A 79 5.66 -8.25 6.34
N LEU A 80 6.53 -8.14 5.35
CA LEU A 80 7.12 -9.26 4.62
C LEU A 80 8.64 -9.22 4.75
N ARG A 81 9.26 -10.38 4.91
CA ARG A 81 10.69 -10.53 4.69
C ARG A 81 10.99 -10.35 3.20
N LEU A 82 12.11 -9.71 2.89
CA LEU A 82 12.63 -9.63 1.52
C LEU A 82 13.58 -10.79 1.25
N LEU A 83 13.42 -11.44 0.10
CA LEU A 83 14.40 -12.42 -0.37
C LEU A 83 15.64 -11.71 -0.92
N PRO A 84 16.84 -12.31 -0.88
CA PRO A 84 18.08 -11.69 -1.36
C PRO A 84 18.04 -11.15 -2.80
N GLU A 85 17.24 -11.77 -3.64
CA GLU A 85 17.01 -11.40 -5.04
C GLU A 85 16.09 -10.17 -5.19
N MET A 86 15.31 -9.81 -4.17
CA MET A 86 14.38 -8.67 -4.22
C MET A 86 15.10 -7.37 -3.92
N LYS A 87 15.60 -6.73 -4.98
CA LYS A 87 16.35 -5.47 -4.86
C LYS A 87 15.48 -4.25 -5.11
N LYS A 88 14.34 -4.42 -5.77
CA LYS A 88 13.39 -3.34 -6.08
C LYS A 88 11.96 -3.78 -5.74
N VAL A 89 11.06 -2.80 -5.58
CA VAL A 89 9.66 -3.06 -5.25
C VAL A 89 8.96 -3.88 -6.34
N GLU A 90 9.40 -3.79 -7.60
CA GLU A 90 8.89 -4.60 -8.70
C GLU A 90 9.15 -6.10 -8.51
N ASP A 91 10.27 -6.48 -7.89
CA ASP A 91 10.59 -7.88 -7.59
C ASP A 91 9.62 -8.44 -6.55
N LEU A 92 9.39 -7.67 -5.47
CA LEU A 92 8.42 -8.00 -4.43
C LEU A 92 7.01 -8.11 -5.02
N ARG A 93 6.60 -7.12 -5.82
CA ARG A 93 5.30 -7.12 -6.51
C ARG A 93 5.14 -8.35 -7.39
N LYS A 94 6.12 -8.64 -8.24
CA LYS A 94 6.09 -9.81 -9.12
C LYS A 94 5.95 -11.09 -8.30
N PHE A 95 6.64 -11.19 -7.18
CA PHE A 95 6.54 -12.34 -6.29
C PHE A 95 5.14 -12.50 -5.72
N VAL A 96 4.55 -11.43 -5.17
CA VAL A 96 3.17 -11.43 -4.63
C VAL A 96 2.17 -11.84 -5.72
N ILE A 97 2.30 -11.33 -6.94
CA ILE A 97 1.43 -11.71 -8.07
C ILE A 97 1.62 -13.17 -8.49
N THR A 98 2.82 -13.71 -8.35
CA THR A 98 3.12 -15.11 -8.73
C THR A 98 2.66 -16.10 -7.67
N HIS A 99 2.66 -15.68 -6.40
CA HIS A 99 2.37 -16.50 -5.21
C HIS A 99 1.16 -15.94 -4.44
N GLN A 100 0.09 -15.57 -5.16
CA GLN A 100 -1.04 -14.82 -4.59
C GLN A 100 -1.65 -15.49 -3.35
N ASP A 101 -1.66 -16.82 -3.32
CA ASP A 101 -2.32 -17.58 -2.26
C ASP A 101 -1.42 -17.79 -1.01
N ASP A 102 -0.09 -17.71 -1.15
CA ASP A 102 0.84 -18.15 -0.10
C ASP A 102 2.06 -17.22 0.12
N PHE A 103 2.17 -16.09 -0.59
CA PHE A 103 3.30 -15.16 -0.42
C PHE A 103 3.51 -14.72 1.03
N HIS A 104 2.41 -14.55 1.79
CA HIS A 104 2.44 -14.11 3.18
C HIS A 104 3.00 -15.18 4.14
N ILE A 105 2.99 -16.44 3.72
CA ILE A 105 3.62 -17.57 4.42
C ILE A 105 5.09 -17.64 4.00
N ILE A 106 5.38 -17.60 2.70
CA ILE A 106 6.75 -17.73 2.16
C ILE A 106 7.64 -16.57 2.62
N LEU A 107 7.09 -15.35 2.63
CA LEU A 107 7.75 -14.13 3.04
C LEU A 107 7.42 -13.74 4.49
N ALA A 108 7.01 -14.71 5.32
CA ALA A 108 6.77 -14.44 6.73
C ALA A 108 8.04 -13.88 7.41
N PRO A 109 7.93 -12.81 8.23
CA PRO A 109 9.04 -12.30 9.03
C PRO A 109 9.53 -13.34 10.04
N GLU A 110 10.84 -13.32 10.33
CA GLU A 110 11.46 -14.26 11.28
C GLU A 110 11.03 -14.01 12.74
N ASN A 111 10.61 -12.78 13.05
CA ASN A 111 10.10 -12.41 14.37
C ASN A 111 8.64 -11.98 14.29
N MET A 112 7.75 -12.84 14.79
CA MET A 112 6.30 -12.70 14.68
C MET A 112 5.73 -11.59 15.59
N ASP A 113 6.28 -11.42 16.79
CA ASP A 113 5.78 -10.38 17.73
C ASP A 113 6.07 -8.97 17.20
N LEU A 114 7.24 -8.78 16.61
CA LEU A 114 7.61 -7.50 15.99
C LEU A 114 6.81 -7.24 14.73
N ARG A 115 6.52 -8.29 13.95
CA ARG A 115 5.61 -8.19 12.81
C ARG A 115 4.26 -7.68 13.27
N ASP A 116 3.67 -8.29 14.30
CA ASP A 116 2.31 -7.94 14.75
C ASP A 116 2.25 -6.50 15.25
N LYS A 117 3.29 -6.03 15.94
CA LYS A 117 3.43 -4.63 16.33
C LYS A 117 3.51 -3.71 15.11
N ALA A 118 4.38 -4.01 14.15
CA ALA A 118 4.57 -3.20 12.95
C ALA A 118 3.32 -3.17 12.06
N GLU A 119 2.64 -4.31 11.88
CA GLU A 119 1.37 -4.40 11.15
C GLU A 119 0.29 -3.52 11.80
N LYS A 120 0.23 -3.47 13.14
CA LYS A 120 -0.71 -2.60 13.87
C LYS A 120 -0.39 -1.12 13.69
N GLU A 121 0.87 -0.72 13.82
CA GLU A 121 1.29 0.68 13.62
C GLU A 121 1.04 1.13 12.18
N LEU A 122 1.37 0.30 11.19
CA LEU A 122 1.12 0.58 9.78
C LEU A 122 -0.38 0.63 9.47
N LEU A 123 -1.20 -0.15 10.17
CA LEU A 123 -2.66 -0.07 10.08
C LEU A 123 -3.21 1.26 10.58
N GLU A 124 -2.71 1.77 11.70
CA GLU A 124 -3.11 3.08 12.22
C GLU A 124 -2.71 4.22 11.27
N ILE A 125 -1.48 4.16 10.73
CA ILE A 125 -0.98 5.10 9.73
C ILE A 125 -1.83 5.04 8.46
N TYR A 126 -2.07 3.85 7.92
CA TYR A 126 -2.88 3.70 6.71
C TYR A 126 -4.33 4.15 6.93
N SER A 127 -4.92 3.86 8.10
CA SER A 127 -6.30 4.30 8.40
C SER A 127 -6.41 5.83 8.40
N THR A 128 -5.43 6.51 8.99
CA THR A 128 -5.36 7.97 8.98
C THR A 128 -5.20 8.52 7.56
N LEU A 129 -4.35 7.89 6.76
CA LEU A 129 -4.14 8.24 5.36
C LEU A 129 -5.40 7.98 4.52
N TYR A 130 -6.09 6.89 4.79
CA TYR A 130 -7.33 6.53 4.13
C TYR A 130 -8.38 7.61 4.37
N ASP A 131 -8.65 7.96 5.62
CA ASP A 131 -9.67 8.97 5.97
C ASP A 131 -9.36 10.36 5.43
N SER A 132 -8.07 10.71 5.35
CA SER A 132 -7.64 12.05 4.93
C SER A 132 -7.45 12.20 3.42
N LYS A 133 -7.11 11.13 2.69
CA LYS A 133 -6.70 11.21 1.27
C LYS A 133 -7.42 10.23 0.34
N ILE A 134 -7.91 9.09 0.85
CA ILE A 134 -8.40 7.98 0.01
C ILE A 134 -9.93 7.85 0.07
N ARG A 135 -10.56 8.08 1.23
CA ARG A 135 -12.00 7.84 1.49
C ARG A 135 -12.90 8.52 0.47
N ASP A 136 -12.71 9.82 0.26
CA ASP A 136 -13.55 10.62 -0.64
C ASP A 136 -13.56 10.07 -2.09
N LEU A 137 -12.51 9.37 -2.51
CA LEU A 137 -12.42 8.76 -3.84
C LEU A 137 -13.37 7.59 -4.00
N TYR A 138 -13.61 6.85 -2.91
CA TYR A 138 -14.55 5.74 -2.90
C TYR A 138 -16.00 6.21 -2.74
N GLU A 139 -16.19 7.37 -2.13
CA GLU A 139 -17.54 7.92 -1.88
C GLU A 139 -18.11 8.70 -3.07
N THR A 140 -17.27 9.22 -3.99
CA THR A 140 -17.75 10.20 -4.98
C THR A 140 -17.91 9.78 -6.43
N ASP A 141 -17.27 8.74 -7.00
CA ASP A 141 -17.70 8.23 -8.33
C ASP A 141 -16.99 6.94 -8.79
N LEU A 142 -17.72 6.09 -9.52
CA LEU A 142 -17.23 4.84 -10.14
C LEU A 142 -16.44 5.06 -11.44
N SER A 143 -16.32 6.30 -11.92
CA SER A 143 -15.46 6.62 -13.06
C SER A 143 -13.99 6.69 -12.61
N SER A 144 -13.26 5.59 -12.82
CA SER A 144 -11.81 5.46 -12.65
C SER A 144 -11.29 6.16 -11.37
N ALA A 145 -11.57 5.59 -10.20
CA ALA A 145 -11.05 6.08 -8.90
C ALA A 145 -9.54 6.39 -8.94
N ALA A 146 -8.79 5.70 -9.79
CA ALA A 146 -7.37 5.92 -10.04
C ALA A 146 -7.05 7.23 -10.78
N ASP A 147 -7.85 7.64 -11.78
CA ASP A 147 -7.69 8.92 -12.47
C ASP A 147 -7.99 10.08 -11.52
N VAL A 148 -9.01 9.94 -10.67
CA VAL A 148 -9.35 10.93 -9.64
C VAL A 148 -8.22 11.06 -8.60
N LEU A 149 -7.69 9.92 -8.11
CA LEU A 149 -6.55 9.88 -7.18
C LEU A 149 -5.34 10.59 -7.81
N ARG A 150 -5.00 10.25 -9.05
CA ARG A 150 -3.87 10.85 -9.78
C ARG A 150 -4.02 12.36 -9.94
N VAL A 151 -5.21 12.86 -10.29
CA VAL A 151 -5.45 14.31 -10.46
C VAL A 151 -5.36 15.04 -9.12
N ARG A 152 -5.94 14.50 -8.04
CA ARG A 152 -5.91 15.13 -6.72
C ARG A 152 -4.51 15.17 -6.13
N LEU A 153 -3.79 14.05 -6.13
CA LEU A 153 -2.43 14.01 -5.61
C LEU A 153 -1.48 14.92 -6.41
N ARG A 154 -1.67 15.06 -7.73
CA ARG A 154 -0.93 16.04 -8.54
C ARG A 154 -1.22 17.49 -8.15
N LYS A 155 -2.47 17.82 -7.80
CA LYS A 155 -2.83 19.18 -7.35
C LYS A 155 -2.19 19.50 -6.00
N GLU A 156 -2.23 18.56 -5.06
CA GLU A 156 -1.64 18.76 -3.74
C GLU A 156 -0.10 18.76 -3.77
N PHE A 157 0.52 17.91 -4.58
CA PHE A 157 1.97 17.92 -4.76
C PHE A 157 2.46 19.27 -5.30
N LYS A 158 1.71 19.89 -6.23
CA LYS A 158 1.98 21.25 -6.69
C LYS A 158 1.85 22.28 -5.57
N ALA A 159 0.85 22.17 -4.71
CA ALA A 159 0.67 23.07 -3.56
C ALA A 159 1.83 22.96 -2.56
N TYR A 160 2.31 21.75 -2.28
CA TYR A 160 3.48 21.52 -1.42
C TYR A 160 4.80 22.01 -2.05
N SER A 161 4.94 21.91 -3.37
CA SER A 161 6.13 22.42 -4.08
C SER A 161 6.17 23.94 -4.24
N LEU A 162 5.04 24.62 -4.04
CA LEU A 162 4.92 26.09 -4.08
C LEU A 162 5.05 26.73 -2.69
N SER A 163 5.20 25.92 -1.64
CA SER A 163 5.40 26.36 -0.25
C SER A 163 6.85 26.22 0.24
N CYS A 164 7.82 26.08 -0.68
CA CYS A 164 9.26 26.17 -0.39
C CYS A 164 9.83 27.51 -0.84
#